data_AF-A0A3P6TLE5-F1
#
_entry.id   AF-A0A3P6TLE5-F1
#
_cell.length_a   1.000
_cell.length_b   1.000
_cell.length_c   1.000
_cell.angle_alpha   90.00
_cell.angle_beta   90.00
_cell.angle_gamma   90.00
#
_symmetry.space_group_name_H-M   'P 1'
#
loop_
_entity.id
_entity.type
_entity.pdbx_description
1 polymer ?
#
loop_
_entity_poly.entity_id
_entity_poly.type
_entity_poly.pdbx_seq_one_letter_code
_entity_poly.pdbx_strand_id
1 'polypeptide(L)'
;MEWCWRWSRVRTDTAPHASLSAALCDVVCIESTRVILTQDVPPSTDYIHANWIKFEKHDRVFIATQAPLDNTIDDFWRMIFQEKCPSIVNLTPMIENGKIKCTTYWPQHPGAFNTYDKMFVNTKKVRLELIPEALACSLH
;
A
#
# COMPACT_ATOMS: atom_id res chain seq x y z
N MET A 1 19.62 14.26 -8.10
CA MET A 1 18.98 13.05 -8.65
C MET A 1 17.59 13.02 -8.06
N GLU A 2 16.70 13.74 -8.72
CA GLU A 2 15.35 14.02 -8.27
C GLU A 2 14.41 13.43 -9.30
N TRP A 3 13.56 12.50 -8.87
CA TRP A 3 12.44 12.06 -9.69
C TRP A 3 11.17 12.46 -8.96
N CYS A 4 10.74 13.67 -9.30
CA CYS A 4 9.46 14.27 -9.01
C CYS A 4 8.37 13.51 -9.77
N TRP A 5 7.48 12.80 -9.07
CA TRP A 5 6.20 12.39 -9.63
C TRP A 5 5.15 13.42 -9.24
N ARG A 6 5.01 14.47 -10.07
CA ARG A 6 3.88 15.41 -10.04
C ARG A 6 2.94 15.04 -11.18
N TRP A 7 1.79 14.47 -10.85
CA TRP A 7 0.79 14.07 -11.84
C TRP A 7 0.20 15.28 -12.58
N SER A 8 0.19 15.21 -13.91
CA SER A 8 -0.44 16.17 -14.80
C SER A 8 -1.97 16.02 -14.75
N ARG A 9 -2.64 17.16 -14.59
CA ARG A 9 -4.08 17.38 -14.64
C ARG A 9 -4.64 16.99 -16.03
N VAL A 10 -5.60 16.07 -16.06
CA VAL A 10 -6.60 15.96 -17.14
C VAL A 10 -7.98 16.09 -16.48
N ARG A 11 -8.75 17.09 -16.91
CA ARG A 11 -10.17 17.29 -16.54
C ARG A 11 -11.02 17.00 -17.77
N THR A 12 -12.11 16.26 -17.57
CA THR A 12 -13.46 16.42 -18.14
C THR A 12 -14.36 15.41 -17.40
N ASP A 13 -15.59 15.63 -16.93
CA ASP A 13 -16.40 16.79 -16.56
C ASP A 13 -17.55 16.28 -15.65
N THR A 14 -18.10 17.16 -14.82
CA THR A 14 -19.37 17.11 -14.05
C THR A 14 -19.81 15.91 -13.18
N ALA A 15 -19.72 16.07 -11.85
CA ALA A 15 -20.83 15.78 -10.92
C ALA A 15 -20.66 16.61 -9.63
N PRO A 16 -21.67 17.38 -9.18
CA PRO A 16 -21.56 18.15 -7.96
C PRO A 16 -21.99 17.30 -6.75
N HIS A 17 -21.39 17.62 -5.59
CA HIS A 17 -21.82 17.19 -4.25
C HIS A 17 -21.26 15.85 -3.72
N ALA A 18 -19.96 15.81 -3.47
CA ALA A 18 -19.40 14.90 -2.46
C ALA A 18 -18.26 15.60 -1.71
N SER A 19 -18.57 16.15 -0.54
CA SER A 19 -17.60 16.56 0.46
C SER A 19 -17.20 15.34 1.31
N LEU A 20 -15.89 15.19 1.54
CA LEU A 20 -15.22 14.31 2.53
C LEU A 20 -14.85 12.87 2.10
N SER A 21 -13.78 12.73 1.31
CA SER A 21 -12.56 11.93 1.62
C SER A 21 -11.77 11.72 0.32
N ALA A 22 -10.73 12.51 0.11
CA ALA A 22 -9.87 12.34 -1.06
C ALA A 22 -8.91 11.16 -0.84
N ALA A 23 -9.43 9.95 -0.97
CA ALA A 23 -8.65 8.73 -1.11
C ALA A 23 -8.80 8.23 -2.55
N LEU A 24 -7.87 8.63 -3.42
CA LEU A 24 -7.55 7.93 -4.67
C LEU A 24 -8.73 7.55 -5.60
N CYS A 25 -9.84 8.30 -5.63
CA CYS A 25 -11.00 8.00 -6.49
C CYS A 25 -10.69 7.90 -8.00
N ASP A 26 -9.49 8.27 -8.43
CA ASP A 26 -9.06 8.24 -9.83
C ASP A 26 -8.10 7.08 -10.19
N VAL A 27 -7.83 6.12 -9.29
CA VAL A 27 -6.95 4.96 -9.60
C VAL A 27 -7.74 3.66 -9.65
N VAL A 28 -8.07 3.23 -10.88
CA VAL A 28 -8.80 1.99 -11.16
C VAL A 28 -7.86 0.78 -11.09
N CYS A 29 -8.29 -0.31 -10.44
CA CYS A 29 -7.60 -1.59 -10.47
C CYS A 29 -7.83 -2.27 -11.83
N ILE A 30 -6.74 -2.65 -12.52
CA ILE A 30 -6.83 -3.23 -13.85
C ILE A 30 -7.16 -4.72 -13.75
N GLU A 31 -8.32 -5.14 -14.26
CA GLU A 31 -8.78 -6.53 -14.13
C GLU A 31 -7.79 -7.56 -14.71
N SER A 32 -7.17 -7.27 -15.85
CA SER A 32 -6.29 -8.24 -16.54
C SER A 32 -4.99 -8.54 -15.81
N THR A 33 -4.58 -7.71 -14.85
CA THR A 33 -3.35 -7.89 -14.08
C THR A 33 -3.59 -7.89 -12.58
N ARG A 34 -4.85 -7.92 -12.13
CA ARG A 34 -5.16 -7.89 -10.71
C ARG A 34 -4.61 -9.13 -10.01
N VAL A 35 -4.27 -8.98 -8.75
CA VAL A 35 -3.97 -10.12 -7.88
C VAL A 35 -5.30 -10.72 -7.44
N ILE A 36 -5.43 -12.04 -7.57
CA ILE A 36 -6.64 -12.79 -7.18
C ILE A 36 -6.36 -13.51 -5.88
N LEU A 37 -7.15 -13.26 -4.84
CA LEU A 37 -7.04 -13.99 -3.58
C LEU A 37 -7.68 -15.38 -3.75
N THR A 38 -6.90 -16.43 -3.53
CA THR A 38 -7.30 -17.84 -3.74
C THR A 38 -7.49 -18.62 -2.45
N GLN A 39 -7.04 -18.08 -1.32
CA GLN A 39 -7.24 -18.71 -0.02
C GLN A 39 -8.63 -18.40 0.52
N ASP A 40 -9.48 -19.42 0.64
CA ASP A 40 -10.82 -19.30 1.19
C ASP A 40 -10.78 -19.04 2.71
N VAL A 41 -10.97 -17.78 3.08
CA VAL A 41 -11.23 -17.38 4.46
C VAL A 41 -12.55 -16.59 4.55
N PRO A 42 -13.63 -17.19 5.10
CA PRO A 42 -14.91 -16.51 5.26
C PRO A 42 -14.84 -15.27 6.17
N PRO A 43 -15.48 -14.13 5.81
CA PRO A 43 -16.12 -13.85 4.53
C PRO A 43 -15.07 -13.67 3.43
N SER A 44 -15.02 -14.60 2.47
CA SER A 44 -13.97 -14.63 1.45
C SER A 44 -14.36 -13.75 0.28
N THR A 45 -13.41 -12.92 -0.18
CA THR A 45 -13.47 -12.24 -1.47
C THR A 45 -12.21 -12.60 -2.24
N ASP A 46 -12.31 -12.66 -3.55
CA ASP A 46 -11.15 -12.85 -4.43
C ASP A 46 -10.47 -11.51 -4.79
N TYR A 47 -11.02 -10.39 -4.31
CA TYR A 47 -10.64 -9.04 -4.70
C TYR A 47 -9.71 -8.39 -3.68
N ILE A 48 -8.64 -7.80 -4.20
CA ILE A 48 -7.80 -6.81 -3.52
C ILE A 48 -7.39 -5.77 -4.55
N HIS A 49 -7.28 -4.50 -4.15
CA HIS A 49 -6.83 -3.42 -5.04
C HIS A 49 -5.31 -3.49 -5.23
N ALA A 50 -4.87 -4.50 -5.98
CA ALA A 50 -3.47 -4.80 -6.25
C ALA A 50 -3.29 -5.35 -7.66
N ASN A 51 -2.21 -4.95 -8.32
CA ASN A 51 -1.88 -5.33 -9.68
C ASN A 51 -0.42 -5.79 -9.79
N TRP A 52 -0.20 -6.81 -10.60
CA TRP A 52 1.13 -7.22 -11.03
C TRP A 52 1.75 -6.17 -11.97
N ILE A 53 3.00 -5.82 -11.71
CA ILE A 53 3.82 -4.93 -12.53
C ILE A 53 5.10 -5.67 -12.93
N LYS A 54 5.34 -5.76 -14.24
CA LYS A 54 6.59 -6.28 -14.81
C LYS A 54 7.18 -5.22 -15.74
N PHE A 55 8.46 -4.93 -15.56
CA PHE A 55 9.18 -4.00 -16.44
C PHE A 55 9.89 -4.78 -17.54
N GLU A 56 9.78 -4.36 -18.79
CA GLU A 56 10.40 -5.06 -19.93
C GLU A 56 11.93 -5.21 -19.80
N LYS A 57 12.58 -4.26 -19.13
CA LYS A 57 14.05 -4.19 -18.97
C LYS A 57 14.55 -4.72 -17.62
N HIS A 58 13.69 -5.33 -16.82
CA HIS A 58 14.07 -5.90 -15.52
C HIS A 58 13.31 -7.18 -15.25
N ASP A 59 14.03 -8.22 -14.84
CA ASP A 59 13.41 -9.50 -14.46
C ASP A 59 12.60 -9.46 -13.15
N ARG A 60 12.58 -8.29 -12.49
CA ARG A 60 11.82 -8.10 -11.25
C ARG A 60 10.35 -7.85 -11.56
N VAL A 61 9.53 -8.62 -10.87
CA VAL A 61 8.07 -8.46 -10.84
C VAL A 61 7.68 -7.87 -9.49
N PHE A 62 6.75 -6.93 -9.51
CA PHE A 62 6.26 -6.24 -8.33
C PHE A 62 4.74 -6.41 -8.24
N ILE A 63 4.20 -6.23 -7.05
CA ILE A 63 2.78 -5.99 -6.83
C ILE A 63 2.67 -4.55 -6.35
N ALA A 64 1.94 -3.72 -7.11
CA ALA A 64 1.52 -2.42 -6.64
C ALA A 64 0.11 -2.53 -6.07
N THR A 65 -0.10 -2.00 -4.87
CA THR A 65 -1.37 -2.08 -4.15
C THR A 65 -1.71 -0.74 -3.51
N GLN A 66 -3.00 -0.51 -3.30
CA GLN A 66 -3.44 0.52 -2.38
C GLN A 66 -2.85 0.28 -0.98
N ALA A 67 -2.63 1.37 -0.23
CA ALA A 67 -2.38 1.28 1.21
C ALA A 67 -3.54 0.52 1.89
N PRO A 68 -3.26 -0.46 2.77
CA PRO A 68 -4.30 -1.20 3.47
C PRO A 68 -5.24 -0.27 4.24
N LEU A 69 -6.54 -0.55 4.13
CA LEU A 69 -7.60 0.09 4.90
C LEU A 69 -7.93 -0.81 6.09
N ASP A 70 -8.57 -0.27 7.13
CA ASP A 70 -8.95 -1.04 8.34
C ASP A 70 -9.66 -2.36 8.00
N ASN A 71 -10.53 -2.36 6.98
CA ASN A 71 -11.29 -3.52 6.54
C ASN A 71 -10.59 -4.40 5.50
N THR A 72 -9.37 -4.07 5.06
CA THR A 72 -8.61 -4.83 4.04
C THR A 72 -7.23 -5.26 4.50
N ILE A 73 -6.86 -5.06 5.78
CA ILE A 73 -5.58 -5.52 6.33
C ILE A 73 -5.44 -7.05 6.25
N ASP A 74 -6.51 -7.78 6.54
CA ASP A 74 -6.49 -9.24 6.50
C ASP A 74 -6.25 -9.75 5.07
N ASP A 75 -6.94 -9.15 4.09
CA ASP A 75 -6.73 -9.43 2.66
C ASP A 75 -5.31 -9.08 2.21
N PHE A 76 -4.75 -7.97 2.70
CA PHE A 76 -3.36 -7.58 2.43
C PHE A 76 -2.38 -8.64 2.91
N TRP A 77 -2.49 -9.12 4.16
CA TRP A 77 -1.59 -10.16 4.65
C TRP A 77 -1.82 -11.51 3.98
N ARG A 78 -3.07 -11.83 3.62
CA ARG A 78 -3.41 -13.00 2.81
C ARG A 78 -2.70 -12.97 1.45
N MET A 79 -2.72 -11.82 0.77
CA MET A 79 -1.98 -11.60 -0.48
C MET A 79 -0.47 -11.83 -0.31
N ILE A 80 0.14 -11.18 0.70
CA ILE A 80 1.58 -11.29 0.96
C ILE A 80 2.01 -12.74 1.21
N PHE A 81 1.21 -13.48 1.99
CA PHE A 81 1.47 -14.89 2.26
C PHE A 81 1.29 -15.76 1.01
N GLN A 82 0.18 -15.59 0.29
CA GLN A 82 -0.12 -16.33 -0.94
C GLN A 82 0.97 -16.15 -2.01
N GLU A 83 1.33 -14.91 -2.28
CA GLU A 83 2.30 -14.53 -3.33
C GLU A 83 3.76 -14.64 -2.88
N LYS A 84 3.97 -15.08 -1.62
CA LYS A 84 5.29 -15.28 -1.03
C LYS A 84 6.17 -14.03 -1.13
N CYS A 85 5.58 -12.84 -0.93
CA CYS A 85 6.29 -11.58 -1.04
C CYS A 85 7.38 -11.49 0.06
N PRO A 86 8.67 -11.39 -0.31
CA PRO A 86 9.75 -11.37 0.68
C PRO A 86 9.97 -9.99 1.32
N SER A 87 9.45 -8.93 0.68
CA SER A 87 9.68 -7.54 1.06
C SER A 87 8.45 -6.69 0.77
N ILE A 88 8.16 -5.75 1.67
CA ILE A 88 7.10 -4.74 1.52
C ILE A 88 7.77 -3.35 1.60
N VAL A 89 7.46 -2.49 0.64
CA VAL A 89 7.93 -1.09 0.63
C VAL A 89 6.71 -0.18 0.76
N ASN A 90 6.59 0.49 1.90
CA ASN A 90 5.55 1.50 2.09
C ASN A 90 6.09 2.88 1.69
N LEU A 91 5.47 3.50 0.68
CA LEU A 91 5.82 4.83 0.18
C LEU A 91 4.93 5.94 0.76
N THR A 92 3.91 5.58 1.56
CA THR A 92 2.96 6.54 2.11
C THR A 92 3.36 6.98 3.51
N PRO A 93 3.33 8.30 3.81
CA PRO A 93 3.48 8.76 5.18
C PRO A 93 2.27 8.33 6.01
N MET A 94 2.52 7.83 7.22
CA MET A 94 1.46 7.40 8.14
C MET A 94 0.56 8.57 8.57
N ILE A 95 1.14 9.78 8.63
CA ILE A 95 0.47 11.03 8.99
C ILE A 95 0.79 12.08 7.92
N GLU A 96 -0.25 12.71 7.37
CA GLU A 96 -0.10 13.87 6.48
C GLU A 96 -1.00 14.99 6.99
N ASN A 97 -0.43 16.17 7.25
CA ASN A 97 -1.15 17.34 7.78
C ASN A 97 -2.00 17.04 9.05
N GLY A 98 -1.47 16.21 9.95
CA GLY A 98 -2.15 15.83 11.20
C GLY A 98 -3.30 14.84 11.04
N LYS A 99 -3.53 14.29 9.83
CA LYS A 99 -4.50 13.22 9.59
C LYS A 99 -3.78 11.90 9.34
N ILE A 100 -4.25 10.83 9.99
CA ILE A 100 -3.80 9.46 9.73
C ILE A 100 -4.28 9.08 8.32
N LYS A 101 -3.35 8.81 7.40
CA LYS A 101 -3.67 8.41 6.01
C LYS A 101 -3.50 6.92 5.75
N CYS A 102 -2.69 6.23 6.56
CA CYS A 102 -2.40 4.81 6.40
C CYS A 102 -2.66 4.11 7.72
N THR A 103 -3.49 3.06 7.68
CA THR A 103 -3.71 2.22 8.85
C THR A 103 -2.44 1.44 9.13
N THR A 104 -2.01 1.40 10.39
CA THR A 104 -0.88 0.56 10.81
C THR A 104 -1.25 -0.90 10.65
N TYR A 105 -0.73 -1.54 9.60
CA TYR A 105 -1.00 -2.95 9.29
C TYR A 105 0.10 -3.90 9.79
N TRP A 106 1.09 -3.42 10.54
CA TRP A 106 2.14 -4.27 11.13
C TRP A 106 2.46 -3.85 12.58
N PRO A 107 2.89 -4.78 13.46
CA PRO A 107 3.32 -4.42 14.81
C PRO A 107 4.55 -3.50 14.77
N GLN A 108 4.51 -2.35 15.42
CA GLN A 108 5.57 -1.34 15.25
C GLN A 108 6.79 -1.53 16.16
N HIS A 109 6.70 -2.41 17.15
CA HIS A 109 7.76 -2.59 18.16
C HIS A 109 8.43 -3.96 18.04
N PRO A 110 9.74 -4.06 18.30
CA PRO A 110 10.42 -5.35 18.41
C PRO A 110 9.74 -6.25 19.44
N GLY A 111 9.50 -7.52 19.09
CA GLY A 111 8.80 -8.49 19.92
C GLY A 111 7.27 -8.41 19.84
N ALA A 112 6.71 -7.29 19.39
CA ALA A 112 5.26 -7.16 19.22
C ALA A 112 4.75 -8.06 18.09
N PHE A 113 3.52 -8.54 18.24
CA PHE A 113 2.84 -9.37 17.26
C PHE A 113 1.37 -8.97 17.19
N ASN A 114 0.79 -9.16 16.02
CA ASN A 114 -0.65 -9.06 15.77
C ASN A 114 -1.07 -10.30 14.97
N THR A 115 -2.35 -10.65 15.09
CA THR A 115 -2.98 -11.67 14.24
C THR A 115 -3.95 -10.96 13.31
N TYR A 116 -3.83 -11.24 12.01
CA TYR A 116 -4.67 -10.71 10.94
C TYR A 116 -5.35 -11.90 10.28
N ASP A 117 -6.60 -12.15 10.64
CA ASP A 117 -7.32 -13.40 10.34
C ASP A 117 -6.49 -14.65 10.72
N LYS A 118 -6.00 -15.44 9.76
CA LYS A 118 -5.17 -16.64 9.99
C LYS A 118 -3.67 -16.35 10.03
N MET A 119 -3.26 -15.12 9.78
CA MET A 119 -1.86 -14.72 9.66
C MET A 119 -1.32 -14.19 10.98
N PHE A 120 -0.25 -14.80 11.48
CA PHE A 120 0.49 -14.30 12.63
C PHE A 120 1.69 -13.47 12.17
N VAL A 121 1.67 -12.17 12.47
CA VAL A 121 2.72 -11.23 12.06
C VAL A 121 3.46 -10.75 13.29
N ASN A 122 4.79 -10.93 13.30
CA ASN A 122 5.65 -10.53 14.39
C ASN A 122 6.80 -9.66 13.90
N THR A 123 7.03 -8.56 14.61
CA THR A 123 8.15 -7.67 14.33
C THR A 123 9.36 -8.09 15.12
N LYS A 124 10.35 -8.67 14.43
CA LYS A 124 11.59 -9.13 15.06
C LYS A 124 12.56 -8.00 15.38
N LYS A 125 12.63 -6.99 14.51
CA LYS A 125 13.59 -5.90 14.60
C LYS A 125 13.05 -4.65 13.92
N VAL A 126 13.39 -3.49 14.47
CA VAL A 126 13.16 -2.18 13.85
C VAL A 126 14.51 -1.49 13.76
N ARG A 127 14.80 -0.89 12.60
CA ARG A 127 15.92 0.02 12.41
C ARG A 127 15.35 1.33 11.88
N LEU A 128 15.65 2.42 12.58
CA LEU A 128 15.36 3.76 12.10
C LEU A 128 16.67 4.33 11.58
N GLU A 129 16.74 4.55 10.27
CA GLU A 129 17.79 5.38 9.70
C GLU A 129 17.23 6.80 9.70
N LEU A 130 17.84 7.68 10.51
CA LEU A 130 17.58 9.11 10.41
C LEU A 130 18.09 9.52 9.03
N ILE A 131 17.17 9.89 8.13
CA ILE A 131 17.56 10.66 6.96
C ILE A 131 18.04 12.00 7.53
N PRO A 132 19.33 12.37 7.37
CA PRO A 132 19.79 13.67 7.83
C PRO A 132 18.90 14.73 7.21
N GLU A 133 18.40 15.68 8.01
CA GLU A 133 17.49 16.76 7.58
C GLU A 133 18.00 17.49 6.31
N ALA A 134 19.31 17.43 6.05
CA ALA A 134 19.98 17.95 4.86
C ALA A 134 19.48 17.40 3.51
N LEU A 135 18.82 16.22 3.46
CA LEU A 135 18.24 15.69 2.21
C LEU A 135 16.79 16.12 1.97
N ALA A 136 16.09 16.67 2.98
CA ALA A 136 14.72 17.15 2.81
C ALA A 136 14.66 18.54 2.16
N CYS A 137 15.71 19.35 2.31
CA CYS A 137 15.77 20.71 1.77
C CYS A 137 16.29 20.82 0.32
N SER A 138 16.69 19.71 -0.33
CA SER A 138 17.27 19.78 -1.68
C SER A 138 16.26 19.74 -2.83
N LEU A 139 14.97 19.50 -2.56
CA LEU A 139 13.88 19.37 -3.55
C LEU A 139 12.99 20.64 -3.63
N HIS A 140 13.59 21.83 -3.70
CA HIS A 140 12.90 23.09 -4.03
C HIS A 140 13.33 23.64 -5.38
#